data_AF-A0A1D2R197-F1
#
_entry.id   AF-A0A1D2R197-F1
#
_cell.length_a   1.000
_cell.length_b   1.000
_cell.length_c   1.000
_cell.angle_alpha   90.00
_cell.angle_beta   90.00
_cell.angle_gamma   90.00
#
_symmetry.space_group_name_H-M   'P 1'
#
loop_
_entity.id
_entity.type
_entity.pdbx_description
1 polymer ?
#
loop_
_entity_poly.entity_id
_entity_poly.type
_entity_poly.pdbx_seq_one_letter_code
_entity_poly.pdbx_strand_id
1 'polypeptide(L)'
;MKNRLIPAGFVFAGIFLINSLPHIFFGVTGVSTYTPLALSQDQTVNLIGGILNFCFAILLLYFLRNASISIRNKIMYFCAGVVIAVIGLSLYHFDEMSSYVFWTVAIIAVFAYSYFIFKKEECEVIHAGYAQPENGGRVVPGFEGVQFYREPVLDCEGDVLNEDFSGQDAWSRWEKRDTDFRELYENASFLPGNVGITDVLNLKASYDGKDGSGCRLEYGGQVTYKPGEFSPDDEYTFSAIMKPTSQEGVVSAFFIHFIDGDTSDPGVCQNNHEIDIEVIKMADGELRAYFTTWTRAVKVWGGASGCEWIPEKWDDRQQEVNYIVLDERYAREFHRYSFKWMRDRIEFYIDDRFIVSHETVIPFHSAPLRINTWANLGWAGLPDETPSFIGSTEVKKVCISSSQTID
;
A
#
# COMPACT_ATOMS: atom_id res chain seq x y z
N MET A 1 6.96 -13.32 5.82
CA MET A 1 6.95 -14.80 5.89
C MET A 1 5.74 -15.40 6.64
N LYS A 2 5.25 -14.80 7.74
CA LYS A 2 4.13 -15.36 8.55
C LYS A 2 2.82 -15.60 7.79
N ASN A 3 2.47 -14.78 6.79
CA ASN A 3 1.19 -14.91 6.08
C ASN A 3 1.13 -16.07 5.07
N ARG A 4 2.27 -16.60 4.62
CA ARG A 4 2.32 -17.66 3.59
C ARG A 4 1.91 -19.04 4.10
N LEU A 5 1.89 -19.26 5.42
CA LEU A 5 1.55 -20.56 6.04
C LEU A 5 0.07 -20.70 6.39
N ILE A 6 -0.66 -19.59 6.48
CA ILE A 6 -2.09 -19.57 6.82
C ILE A 6 -2.93 -20.47 5.89
N PRO A 7 -2.76 -20.43 4.56
CA PRO A 7 -3.61 -21.21 3.64
C PRO A 7 -3.32 -22.70 3.73
N ALA A 8 -2.03 -23.05 3.82
CA ALA A 8 -1.58 -24.41 4.05
C ALA A 8 -2.18 -24.96 5.36
N GLY A 9 -2.26 -24.13 6.41
CA GLY A 9 -2.92 -24.48 7.66
C GLY A 9 -4.40 -24.89 7.49
N PHE A 10 -5.19 -24.14 6.71
CA PHE A 10 -6.59 -24.48 6.43
C PHE A 10 -6.72 -25.76 5.58
N VAL A 11 -5.84 -25.96 4.60
CA VAL A 11 -5.78 -27.22 3.82
C VAL A 11 -5.49 -28.40 4.76
N PHE A 12 -4.48 -28.30 5.62
CA PHE A 12 -4.15 -29.37 6.56
C PHE A 12 -5.30 -29.68 7.51
N ALA A 13 -5.98 -28.65 8.03
CA ALA A 13 -7.18 -28.85 8.84
C ALA A 13 -8.25 -29.67 8.12
N GLY A 14 -8.50 -29.39 6.83
CA GLY A 14 -9.41 -30.18 5.99
C GLY A 14 -8.95 -31.63 5.82
N ILE A 15 -7.65 -31.84 5.55
CA ILE A 15 -7.07 -33.19 5.39
C ILE A 15 -7.23 -34.00 6.68
N PHE A 16 -6.80 -33.45 7.82
CA PHE A 16 -6.85 -34.13 9.11
C PHE A 16 -8.29 -34.42 9.56
N LEU A 17 -9.22 -33.50 9.31
CA LEU A 17 -10.62 -33.73 9.67
C LEU A 17 -11.21 -34.90 8.89
N ILE A 18 -11.03 -34.92 7.57
CA ILE A 18 -11.58 -36.00 6.74
C ILE A 18 -10.90 -37.33 7.01
N ASN A 19 -9.57 -37.32 7.22
CA ASN A 19 -8.85 -38.52 7.58
C ASN A 19 -9.30 -39.09 8.95
N SER A 20 -9.81 -38.27 9.87
CA SER A 20 -10.31 -38.76 11.16
C SER A 20 -11.54 -39.66 11.06
N LEU A 21 -12.43 -39.41 10.08
CA LEU A 21 -13.72 -40.08 9.95
C LEU A 21 -13.63 -41.60 9.79
N PRO A 22 -12.87 -42.15 8.82
CA PRO A 22 -12.77 -43.61 8.66
C PRO A 22 -12.15 -44.26 9.89
N HIS A 23 -11.10 -43.67 10.48
CA HIS A 23 -10.44 -44.22 11.66
C HIS A 23 -11.36 -44.31 12.89
N ILE A 24 -12.17 -43.27 13.15
CA ILE A 24 -13.17 -43.30 14.22
C ILE A 24 -14.24 -44.34 13.92
N PHE A 25 -14.77 -44.36 12.69
CA PHE A 25 -15.82 -45.29 12.30
C PHE A 25 -15.39 -46.75 12.50
N PHE A 26 -14.25 -47.15 11.92
CA PHE A 26 -13.73 -48.51 12.02
C PHE A 26 -13.30 -48.87 13.44
N GLY A 27 -12.75 -47.90 14.18
CA GLY A 27 -12.45 -48.04 15.61
C GLY A 27 -13.68 -48.23 16.49
N VAL A 28 -14.85 -47.73 16.11
CA VAL A 28 -16.10 -47.95 16.85
C VAL A 28 -16.76 -49.27 16.43
N THR A 29 -16.71 -49.61 15.15
CA THR A 29 -17.37 -50.83 14.62
C THR A 29 -16.56 -52.12 14.83
N GLY A 30 -15.32 -52.02 15.30
CA GLY A 30 -14.44 -53.19 15.50
C GLY A 30 -13.94 -53.81 14.20
N VAL A 31 -13.92 -53.04 13.11
CA VAL A 31 -13.39 -53.49 11.82
C VAL A 31 -11.91 -53.13 11.78
N SER A 32 -11.03 -54.11 11.57
CA SER A 32 -9.61 -53.84 11.39
C SER A 32 -9.37 -53.19 10.02
N THR A 33 -8.61 -52.10 10.01
CA THR A 33 -8.21 -51.41 8.78
C THR A 33 -6.72 -51.17 8.74
N TYR A 34 -6.18 -51.13 7.53
CA TYR A 34 -4.82 -50.72 7.27
C TYR A 34 -4.73 -49.20 7.32
N THR A 35 -3.64 -48.71 7.90
CA THR A 35 -3.32 -47.29 7.91
C THR A 35 -2.05 -47.11 7.12
N PRO A 36 -1.79 -45.93 6.53
CA PRO A 36 -0.54 -45.68 5.82
C PRO A 36 0.70 -46.04 6.66
N LEU A 37 0.64 -45.86 7.98
CA LEU A 37 1.77 -46.01 8.89
C LEU A 37 1.93 -47.41 9.52
N ALA A 38 1.01 -48.37 9.31
CA ALA A 38 1.11 -49.69 9.94
C ALA A 38 0.38 -50.82 9.19
N LEU A 39 1.03 -51.98 9.12
CA LEU A 39 0.48 -53.26 8.66
C LEU A 39 -0.52 -53.78 9.71
N SER A 40 -1.81 -53.54 9.46
CA SER A 40 -2.97 -53.81 10.33
C SER A 40 -2.93 -53.09 11.69
N GLN A 41 -3.93 -52.26 11.95
CA GLN A 41 -4.13 -51.67 13.27
C GLN A 41 -5.31 -52.34 13.98
N ASP A 42 -5.10 -52.67 15.25
CA ASP A 42 -6.19 -53.03 16.16
C ASP A 42 -7.18 -51.87 16.27
N GLN A 43 -8.45 -52.20 16.53
CA GLN A 43 -9.57 -51.29 16.71
C GLN A 43 -9.21 -50.09 17.61
N THR A 44 -8.50 -50.36 18.71
CA THR A 44 -8.06 -49.36 19.68
C THR A 44 -7.16 -48.30 19.04
N VAL A 45 -6.23 -48.71 18.18
CA VAL A 45 -5.27 -47.81 17.54
C VAL A 45 -5.95 -46.95 16.48
N ASN A 46 -6.88 -47.52 15.72
CA ASN A 46 -7.71 -46.76 14.78
C ASN A 46 -8.54 -45.69 15.50
N LEU A 47 -9.20 -46.04 16.61
CA LEU A 47 -9.99 -45.08 17.37
C LEU A 47 -9.13 -43.92 17.90
N ILE A 48 -7.97 -44.24 18.50
CA ILE A 48 -7.04 -43.22 19.02
C ILE A 48 -6.50 -42.33 17.89
N GLY A 49 -6.07 -42.92 16.77
CA GLY A 49 -5.55 -42.17 15.62
C GLY A 49 -6.61 -41.24 15.00
N GLY A 50 -7.85 -41.70 14.91
CA GLY A 50 -8.98 -40.90 14.48
C GLY A 50 -9.24 -39.70 15.39
N ILE A 51 -9.29 -39.92 16.71
CA ILE A 51 -9.48 -38.84 17.69
C ILE A 51 -8.32 -37.83 17.63
N LEU A 52 -7.07 -38.29 17.51
CA LEU A 52 -5.91 -37.39 17.41
C LEU A 52 -5.96 -36.51 16.15
N ASN A 53 -6.28 -37.09 14.99
CA ASN A 53 -6.45 -36.34 13.75
C ASN A 53 -7.57 -35.30 13.86
N PHE A 54 -8.70 -35.66 14.48
CA PHE A 54 -9.81 -34.73 14.72
C PHE A 54 -9.37 -33.58 15.62
N CYS A 55 -8.75 -33.87 16.77
CA CYS A 55 -8.26 -32.86 17.70
C CYS A 55 -7.24 -31.92 17.03
N PHE A 56 -6.34 -32.46 16.20
CA PHE A 56 -5.35 -31.66 15.48
C PHE A 56 -6.01 -30.73 14.45
N ALA A 57 -7.02 -31.21 13.71
CA ALA A 57 -7.79 -30.38 12.79
C ALA A 57 -8.48 -29.21 13.53
N ILE A 58 -9.14 -29.48 14.67
CA ILE A 58 -9.80 -28.45 15.48
C ILE A 58 -8.77 -27.45 16.04
N LEU A 59 -7.61 -27.93 16.48
CA LEU A 59 -6.54 -27.08 17.00
C LEU A 59 -5.98 -26.15 15.92
N LEU A 60 -5.76 -26.65 14.70
CA LEU A 60 -5.38 -25.83 13.55
C LEU A 60 -6.42 -24.75 13.25
N LEU A 61 -7.70 -25.12 13.17
CA LEU A 61 -8.78 -24.15 12.93
C LEU A 61 -8.85 -23.09 14.05
N TYR A 62 -8.63 -23.48 15.31
CA TYR A 62 -8.60 -22.57 16.44
C TYR A 62 -7.49 -21.53 16.32
N PHE A 63 -6.26 -21.94 16.00
CA PHE A 63 -5.14 -21.02 15.81
C PHE A 63 -5.29 -20.14 14.56
N LEU A 64 -5.95 -20.66 13.52
CA LEU A 64 -6.15 -19.95 12.25
C LEU A 64 -7.40 -19.05 12.23
N ARG A 65 -8.26 -19.09 13.26
CA ARG A 65 -9.55 -18.36 13.26
C ARG A 65 -9.38 -16.85 13.01
N ASN A 66 -8.34 -16.27 13.60
CA ASN A 66 -8.01 -14.84 13.54
C ASN A 66 -7.11 -14.49 12.34
N ALA A 67 -6.86 -15.42 11.42
CA ALA A 67 -6.10 -15.12 10.22
C ALA A 67 -6.82 -14.07 9.37
N SER A 68 -6.06 -13.10 8.86
CA SER A 68 -6.48 -11.98 8.00
C SER A 68 -6.77 -12.40 6.55
N ILE A 69 -7.47 -13.51 6.37
CA ILE A 69 -7.98 -13.95 5.06
C ILE A 69 -9.52 -13.98 5.08
N SER A 70 -10.13 -13.72 3.93
CA SER A 70 -11.59 -13.69 3.79
C SER A 70 -12.21 -15.04 4.19
N ILE A 71 -13.43 -15.01 4.73
CA ILE A 71 -14.14 -16.23 5.12
C ILE A 71 -14.36 -17.17 3.92
N ARG A 72 -14.57 -16.62 2.72
CA ARG A 72 -14.67 -17.38 1.47
C ARG A 72 -13.39 -18.18 1.21
N ASN A 73 -12.23 -17.54 1.34
CA ASN A 73 -10.95 -18.18 1.10
C ASN A 73 -10.64 -19.24 2.17
N LYS A 74 -10.98 -18.97 3.44
CA LYS A 74 -10.91 -19.99 4.53
C LYS A 74 -11.68 -21.26 4.15
N ILE A 75 -12.92 -21.12 3.67
CA ILE A 75 -13.75 -22.26 3.25
C ILE A 75 -13.14 -22.97 2.05
N MET A 76 -12.70 -22.24 1.02
CA MET A 76 -12.11 -22.85 -0.18
C MET A 76 -10.86 -23.68 0.13
N TYR A 77 -9.92 -23.16 0.94
CA TYR A 77 -8.71 -23.90 1.31
C TYR A 77 -9.03 -25.14 2.14
N PHE A 78 -9.95 -25.02 3.09
CA PHE A 78 -10.42 -26.15 3.86
C PHE A 78 -11.05 -27.23 2.97
N CYS A 79 -11.93 -26.84 2.04
CA CYS A 79 -12.53 -27.76 1.06
C CYS A 79 -11.50 -28.39 0.13
N ALA A 80 -10.45 -27.67 -0.28
CA ALA A 80 -9.32 -28.26 -1.00
C ALA A 80 -8.68 -29.39 -0.19
N GLY A 81 -8.42 -29.16 1.10
CA GLY A 81 -7.96 -30.19 2.04
C GLY A 81 -8.86 -31.43 2.08
N VAL A 82 -10.17 -31.21 2.15
CA VAL A 82 -11.19 -32.27 2.13
C VAL A 82 -11.08 -33.10 0.84
N VAL A 83 -11.04 -32.44 -0.33
CA VAL A 83 -10.96 -33.12 -1.63
C VAL A 83 -9.69 -33.95 -1.75
N ILE A 84 -8.54 -33.40 -1.34
CA ILE A 84 -7.25 -34.12 -1.35
C ILE A 84 -7.36 -35.39 -0.50
N ALA A 85 -7.94 -35.27 0.71
CA ALA A 85 -8.09 -36.40 1.60
C ALA A 85 -9.03 -37.48 1.06
N VAL A 86 -10.17 -37.10 0.48
CA VAL A 86 -11.10 -38.04 -0.16
C VAL A 86 -10.41 -38.79 -1.30
N ILE A 87 -9.67 -38.10 -2.17
CA ILE A 87 -8.97 -38.75 -3.28
C ILE A 87 -7.88 -39.68 -2.75
N GLY A 88 -7.08 -39.24 -1.78
CA GLY A 88 -6.03 -40.06 -1.19
C GLY A 88 -6.56 -41.31 -0.47
N LEU A 89 -7.66 -41.19 0.27
CA LEU A 89 -8.35 -42.34 0.89
C LEU A 89 -8.93 -43.29 -0.15
N SER A 90 -9.47 -42.75 -1.25
CA SER A 90 -10.01 -43.55 -2.35
C SER A 90 -8.90 -44.34 -3.05
N LEU A 91 -7.76 -43.71 -3.34
CA LEU A 91 -6.61 -44.36 -3.99
C LEU A 91 -5.91 -45.38 -3.11
N TYR A 92 -5.93 -45.18 -1.78
CA TYR A 92 -5.41 -46.17 -0.83
C TYR A 92 -6.12 -47.53 -0.94
N HIS A 93 -7.38 -47.55 -1.37
CA HIS A 93 -8.10 -48.80 -1.62
C HIS A 93 -7.72 -49.50 -2.94
N PHE A 94 -6.95 -48.86 -3.83
CA PHE A 94 -6.63 -49.40 -5.14
C PHE A 94 -5.21 -49.96 -5.31
N ASP A 95 -4.18 -49.46 -4.61
CA ASP A 95 -2.85 -50.11 -4.57
C ASP A 95 -1.91 -49.45 -3.53
N GLU A 96 -1.26 -50.23 -2.64
CA GLU A 96 -0.49 -49.72 -1.49
C GLU A 96 0.68 -48.79 -1.91
N MET A 97 1.36 -49.09 -3.02
CA MET A 97 2.51 -48.31 -3.49
C MET A 97 2.13 -47.00 -4.22
N SER A 98 0.92 -46.95 -4.80
CA SER A 98 0.45 -45.79 -5.57
C SER A 98 0.03 -44.60 -4.68
N SER A 99 -0.35 -44.90 -3.44
CA SER A 99 -0.89 -43.93 -2.49
C SER A 99 0.16 -42.90 -2.03
N TYR A 100 1.39 -43.32 -1.73
CA TYR A 100 2.46 -42.44 -1.22
C TYR A 100 2.95 -41.41 -2.24
N VAL A 101 3.11 -41.83 -3.50
CA VAL A 101 3.49 -40.95 -4.60
C VAL A 101 2.39 -39.92 -4.85
N PHE A 102 1.13 -40.36 -4.82
CA PHE A 102 -0.01 -39.47 -4.99
C PHE A 102 -0.08 -38.39 -3.88
N TRP A 103 0.05 -38.77 -2.61
CA TRP A 103 0.03 -37.81 -1.50
C TRP A 103 1.15 -36.76 -1.61
N THR A 104 2.35 -37.19 -1.98
CA THR A 104 3.49 -36.27 -2.16
C THR A 104 3.23 -35.28 -3.30
N VAL A 105 2.71 -35.76 -4.44
CA VAL A 105 2.39 -34.91 -5.60
C VAL A 105 1.23 -33.96 -5.31
N ALA A 106 0.17 -34.43 -4.64
CA ALA A 106 -0.98 -33.61 -4.29
C ALA A 106 -0.61 -32.48 -3.33
N ILE A 107 0.22 -32.77 -2.32
CA ILE A 107 0.73 -31.75 -1.39
C ILE A 107 1.55 -30.70 -2.15
N ILE A 108 2.50 -31.12 -3.00
CA ILE A 108 3.32 -30.20 -3.80
C ILE A 108 2.44 -29.35 -4.73
N ALA A 109 1.46 -29.96 -5.41
CA ALA A 109 0.55 -29.25 -6.31
C ALA A 109 -0.29 -28.21 -5.57
N VAL A 110 -0.70 -28.48 -4.32
CA VAL A 110 -1.49 -27.56 -3.51
C VAL A 110 -0.65 -26.41 -2.97
N PHE A 111 0.59 -26.68 -2.57
CA PHE A 111 1.54 -25.62 -2.22
C PHE A 111 1.84 -24.72 -3.42
N ALA A 112 2.07 -25.31 -4.60
CA ALA A 112 2.28 -24.56 -5.83
C ALA A 112 1.02 -23.75 -6.22
N TYR A 113 -0.16 -24.37 -6.24
CA TYR A 113 -1.41 -23.71 -6.61
C TYR A 113 -1.79 -22.59 -5.63
N SER A 114 -1.65 -22.83 -4.32
CA SER A 114 -1.86 -21.81 -3.30
C SER A 114 -0.88 -20.66 -3.51
N TYR A 115 0.41 -20.94 -3.72
CA TYR A 115 1.41 -19.91 -4.00
C TYR A 115 1.04 -19.04 -5.21
N PHE A 116 0.56 -19.64 -6.31
CA PHE A 116 0.14 -18.91 -7.51
C PHE A 116 -1.16 -18.10 -7.31
N ILE A 117 -2.17 -18.65 -6.63
CA ILE A 117 -3.41 -17.91 -6.35
C ILE A 117 -3.16 -16.72 -5.42
N PHE A 118 -2.37 -16.89 -4.36
CA PHE A 118 -2.07 -15.79 -3.44
C PHE A 118 -1.36 -14.64 -4.15
N LYS A 119 -0.37 -14.96 -5.00
CA LYS A 119 0.32 -13.93 -5.76
C LYS A 119 -0.63 -13.16 -6.68
N LYS A 120 -1.64 -13.83 -7.24
CA LYS A 120 -2.65 -13.21 -8.11
C LYS A 120 -3.66 -12.36 -7.32
N GLU A 121 -4.16 -12.83 -6.17
CA GLU A 121 -5.07 -12.07 -5.31
C GLU A 121 -4.38 -10.82 -4.71
N GLU A 122 -3.10 -10.91 -4.33
CA GLU A 122 -2.29 -9.74 -3.93
C GLU A 122 -2.19 -8.68 -5.05
N CYS A 123 -2.30 -9.07 -6.33
CA CYS A 123 -2.40 -8.12 -7.44
C CYS A 123 -3.82 -7.51 -7.55
N GLU A 124 -4.88 -8.32 -7.44
CA GLU A 124 -6.27 -7.89 -7.66
C GLU A 124 -6.81 -6.97 -6.55
N VAL A 125 -6.34 -7.11 -5.30
CA VAL A 125 -6.86 -6.34 -4.15
C VAL A 125 -6.62 -4.83 -4.27
N ILE A 126 -5.67 -4.36 -5.08
CA ILE A 126 -5.43 -2.92 -5.30
C ILE A 126 -6.07 -2.41 -6.61
N HIS A 127 -6.79 -3.27 -7.35
CA HIS A 127 -7.56 -2.84 -8.52
C HIS A 127 -9.00 -2.42 -8.19
N ALA A 128 -9.43 -2.51 -6.92
CA ALA A 128 -10.79 -2.21 -6.51
C ALA A 128 -11.08 -0.71 -6.59
N GLY A 129 -11.47 -0.25 -7.79
CA GLY A 129 -12.15 1.01 -8.04
C GLY A 129 -11.54 2.21 -7.33
N TYR A 130 -10.43 2.73 -7.84
CA TYR A 130 -9.98 4.06 -7.44
C TYR A 130 -11.02 5.06 -7.92
N ALA A 131 -11.94 5.39 -7.02
CA ALA A 131 -12.63 6.65 -6.99
C ALA A 131 -11.58 7.74 -7.26
N GLN A 132 -11.74 8.50 -8.35
CA GLN A 132 -11.19 9.86 -8.34
C GLN A 132 -11.59 10.47 -6.99
N PRO A 133 -10.72 11.18 -6.25
CA PRO A 133 -11.05 11.69 -4.93
C PRO A 133 -12.45 12.31 -4.93
N GLU A 134 -13.44 11.56 -4.43
CA GLU A 134 -14.85 11.68 -4.85
C GLU A 134 -15.51 12.95 -4.34
N ASN A 135 -14.76 13.77 -3.60
CA ASN A 135 -15.23 14.97 -2.90
C ASN A 135 -14.32 16.20 -3.10
N GLY A 136 -13.34 16.16 -4.01
CA GLY A 136 -12.45 17.28 -4.24
C GLY A 136 -13.07 18.38 -5.10
N GLY A 137 -13.44 19.51 -4.50
CA GLY A 137 -13.95 20.66 -5.25
C GLY A 137 -12.85 21.27 -6.12
N ARG A 138 -13.06 21.38 -7.44
CA ARG A 138 -12.18 22.14 -8.33
C ARG A 138 -12.13 23.58 -7.83
N VAL A 139 -10.93 24.06 -7.49
CA VAL A 139 -10.70 25.46 -7.19
C VAL A 139 -10.48 26.19 -8.51
N VAL A 140 -11.10 27.36 -8.68
CA VAL A 140 -10.82 28.27 -9.79
C VAL A 140 -10.06 29.45 -9.20
N PRO A 141 -8.72 29.50 -9.34
CA PRO A 141 -7.92 30.56 -8.73
C PRO A 141 -8.19 31.92 -9.37
N GLY A 142 -8.91 32.79 -8.66
CA GLY A 142 -9.30 34.12 -9.15
C GLY A 142 -10.74 34.17 -9.66
N PHE A 143 -11.33 35.37 -9.63
CA PHE A 143 -12.64 35.65 -10.20
C PHE A 143 -12.76 35.07 -11.62
N GLU A 144 -13.94 34.52 -11.95
CA GLU A 144 -14.26 33.99 -13.28
C GLU A 144 -13.65 34.86 -14.40
N GLY A 145 -12.66 34.31 -15.13
CA GLY A 145 -12.05 34.97 -16.28
C GLY A 145 -10.58 35.39 -16.14
N VAL A 146 -9.93 35.27 -14.98
CA VAL A 146 -8.49 35.54 -14.83
C VAL A 146 -7.69 34.24 -14.86
N GLN A 147 -7.01 33.97 -15.97
CA GLN A 147 -6.13 32.81 -16.10
C GLN A 147 -4.98 32.89 -15.07
N PHE A 148 -4.60 31.75 -14.48
CA PHE A 148 -3.48 31.59 -13.57
C PHE A 148 -2.15 31.64 -14.36
N TYR A 149 -1.81 32.81 -14.91
CA TYR A 149 -0.54 33.05 -15.58
C TYR A 149 0.28 34.06 -14.77
N ARG A 150 1.43 33.62 -14.25
CA ARG A 150 2.45 34.49 -13.67
C ARG A 150 3.84 34.03 -14.08
N GLU A 151 4.78 34.96 -13.94
CA GLU A 151 6.19 34.63 -14.00
C GLU A 151 6.55 33.66 -12.86
N PRO A 152 7.38 32.64 -13.12
CA PRO A 152 7.73 31.66 -12.10
C PRO A 152 8.53 32.31 -10.98
N VAL A 153 8.25 31.90 -9.74
CA VAL A 153 9.08 32.28 -8.61
C VAL A 153 10.17 31.22 -8.43
N LEU A 154 11.42 31.63 -8.68
CA LEU A 154 12.58 30.73 -8.74
C LEU A 154 13.48 30.81 -7.51
N ASP A 155 13.01 31.45 -6.45
CA ASP A 155 13.74 31.54 -5.19
C ASP A 155 12.83 31.34 -3.97
N CYS A 156 13.43 30.89 -2.88
CA CYS A 156 12.83 30.80 -1.57
C CYS A 156 13.93 30.97 -0.51
N GLU A 157 13.56 31.43 0.67
CA GLU A 157 14.46 31.49 1.82
C GLU A 157 13.82 30.78 3.01
N GLY A 158 14.65 30.14 3.83
CA GLY A 158 14.22 29.42 5.01
C GLY A 158 15.31 29.45 6.07
N ASP A 159 14.93 29.83 7.30
CA ASP A 159 15.80 29.83 8.48
C ASP A 159 16.04 28.43 9.05
N VAL A 160 15.13 27.49 8.77
CA VAL A 160 15.21 26.09 9.21
C VAL A 160 15.91 25.22 8.18
N LEU A 161 15.52 25.35 6.91
CA LEU A 161 16.14 24.64 5.80
C LEU A 161 16.28 25.58 4.61
N ASN A 162 17.47 25.55 4.00
CA ASN A 162 17.76 26.15 2.72
C ASN A 162 18.66 25.17 1.94
N GLU A 163 18.06 24.35 1.09
CA GLU A 163 18.72 23.28 0.33
C GLU A 163 18.61 23.57 -1.16
N ASP A 164 19.74 23.72 -1.83
CA ASP A 164 19.83 23.95 -3.28
C ASP A 164 20.41 22.76 -4.05
N PHE A 165 20.73 21.65 -3.35
CA PHE A 165 21.30 20.43 -3.91
C PHE A 165 22.60 20.63 -4.71
N SER A 166 23.28 21.77 -4.56
CA SER A 166 24.50 22.10 -5.32
C SER A 166 25.78 21.49 -4.72
N GLY A 167 25.70 20.86 -3.54
CA GLY A 167 26.84 20.32 -2.80
C GLY A 167 26.83 18.79 -2.65
N GLN A 168 28.02 18.21 -2.52
CA GLN A 168 28.19 16.77 -2.22
C GLN A 168 27.55 16.38 -0.87
N ASP A 169 27.39 17.34 0.04
CA ASP A 169 26.86 17.12 1.39
C ASP A 169 25.33 16.99 1.44
N ALA A 170 24.60 17.17 0.34
CA ALA A 170 23.15 17.01 0.33
C ALA A 170 22.73 15.63 0.90
N TRP A 171 23.45 14.56 0.55
CA TRP A 171 23.16 13.22 1.07
C TRP A 171 23.39 13.04 2.58
N SER A 172 24.09 13.96 3.24
CA SER A 172 24.18 13.96 4.70
C SER A 172 22.82 14.26 5.35
N ARG A 173 21.95 15.02 4.67
CA ARG A 173 20.64 15.47 5.18
C ARG A 173 19.46 14.67 4.63
N TRP A 174 19.63 14.01 3.49
CA TRP A 174 18.56 13.26 2.85
C TRP A 174 18.79 11.75 2.91
N GLU A 175 17.71 10.99 3.00
CA GLU A 175 17.68 9.53 2.89
C GLU A 175 16.93 9.13 1.64
N LYS A 176 17.46 8.15 0.90
CA LYS A 176 16.75 7.56 -0.25
C LYS A 176 15.88 6.42 0.25
N ARG A 177 14.64 6.38 -0.22
CA ARG A 177 13.73 5.26 0.08
C ARG A 177 14.12 4.02 -0.74
N ASP A 178 14.05 2.86 -0.09
CA ASP A 178 14.20 1.53 -0.70
C ASP A 178 13.08 0.64 -0.19
N THR A 179 12.11 0.32 -1.05
CA THR A 179 10.89 -0.42 -0.65
C THR A 179 10.42 -1.33 -1.77
N ASP A 180 9.88 -2.48 -1.40
CA ASP A 180 9.23 -3.39 -2.34
C ASP A 180 7.85 -2.83 -2.77
N PHE A 181 7.30 -3.35 -3.85
CA PHE A 181 5.92 -3.01 -4.27
C PHE A 181 4.93 -3.28 -3.14
N ARG A 182 3.96 -2.37 -2.94
CA ARG A 182 2.85 -2.52 -1.98
C ARG A 182 3.29 -2.49 -0.53
N GLU A 183 4.53 -2.09 -0.29
CA GLU A 183 4.95 -1.68 1.04
C GLU A 183 4.21 -0.39 1.40
N LEU A 184 3.62 -0.35 2.60
CA LEU A 184 2.77 0.77 3.04
C LEU A 184 1.61 1.08 2.08
N TYR A 185 1.10 0.06 1.38
CA TYR A 185 -0.05 0.13 0.48
C TYR A 185 0.12 0.99 -0.78
N GLU A 186 1.34 1.38 -1.10
CA GLU A 186 1.65 2.10 -2.33
C GLU A 186 1.88 1.09 -3.45
N ASN A 187 1.28 1.27 -4.63
CA ASN A 187 1.52 0.32 -5.72
C ASN A 187 2.98 0.31 -6.18
N ALA A 188 3.67 1.45 -6.11
CA ALA A 188 5.01 1.60 -6.62
C ALA A 188 6.07 1.03 -5.65
N SER A 189 7.14 0.46 -6.23
CA SER A 189 8.40 0.22 -5.52
C SER A 189 9.30 1.44 -5.64
N PHE A 190 9.82 1.94 -4.51
CA PHE A 190 10.79 3.03 -4.51
C PHE A 190 12.22 2.50 -4.52
N LEU A 191 13.00 2.94 -5.50
CA LEU A 191 14.37 2.46 -5.70
C LEU A 191 15.39 3.60 -5.46
N PRO A 192 16.47 3.39 -4.68
CA PRO A 192 17.52 4.39 -4.50
C PRO A 192 18.23 4.81 -5.80
N GLY A 193 18.23 3.92 -6.80
CA GLY A 193 18.76 4.18 -8.15
C GLY A 193 17.93 5.17 -8.96
N ASN A 194 16.68 5.41 -8.58
CA ASN A 194 15.79 6.39 -9.20
C ASN A 194 15.95 7.80 -8.62
N VAL A 195 16.94 8.00 -7.75
CA VAL A 195 17.23 9.29 -7.10
C VAL A 195 18.67 9.69 -7.40
N GLY A 196 18.87 10.88 -7.99
CA GLY A 196 20.19 11.45 -8.27
C GLY A 196 20.27 12.93 -7.93
N ILE A 197 21.48 13.44 -7.72
CA ILE A 197 21.75 14.88 -7.57
C ILE A 197 22.85 15.25 -8.57
N THR A 198 22.53 16.17 -9.47
CA THR A 198 23.43 16.76 -10.48
C THR A 198 23.03 18.23 -10.64
N ASP A 199 23.34 19.06 -9.64
CA ASP A 199 22.90 20.47 -9.48
C ASP A 199 21.43 20.67 -9.09
N VAL A 200 20.57 19.69 -9.39
CA VAL A 200 19.20 19.59 -8.89
C VAL A 200 18.95 18.18 -8.38
N LEU A 201 17.99 18.01 -7.47
CA LEU A 201 17.47 16.70 -7.11
C LEU A 201 16.64 16.16 -8.28
N ASN A 202 17.05 15.02 -8.83
CA ASN A 202 16.38 14.31 -9.91
C ASN A 202 15.73 13.04 -9.36
N LEU A 203 14.43 12.93 -9.52
CA LEU A 203 13.64 11.76 -9.15
C LEU A 203 13.07 11.15 -10.43
N LYS A 204 13.11 9.82 -10.55
CA LYS A 204 12.56 9.07 -11.69
C LYS A 204 11.43 8.14 -11.27
N ALA A 205 10.44 8.01 -12.14
CA ALA A 205 9.38 7.03 -12.04
C ALA A 205 9.28 6.27 -13.36
N SER A 206 8.90 5.01 -13.30
CA SER A 206 8.65 4.23 -14.50
C SER A 206 7.53 3.24 -14.30
N TYR A 207 6.94 2.84 -15.43
CA TYR A 207 6.04 1.71 -15.50
C TYR A 207 6.61 0.72 -16.51
N ASP A 208 6.87 -0.51 -16.07
CA ASP A 208 7.50 -1.54 -16.89
C ASP A 208 6.53 -2.68 -17.27
N GLY A 209 5.25 -2.36 -17.35
CA GLY A 209 4.21 -3.31 -17.73
C GLY A 209 3.69 -4.13 -16.54
N LYS A 210 3.40 -5.41 -16.81
CA LYS A 210 2.92 -6.35 -15.80
C LYS A 210 3.87 -7.53 -15.67
N ASP A 211 4.03 -8.02 -14.45
CA ASP A 211 4.78 -9.25 -14.20
C ASP A 211 3.98 -10.50 -14.61
N GLY A 212 4.59 -11.69 -14.49
CA GLY A 212 3.94 -12.97 -14.84
C GLY A 212 2.68 -13.31 -14.02
N SER A 213 2.40 -12.58 -12.93
CA SER A 213 1.15 -12.68 -12.16
C SER A 213 0.11 -11.64 -12.55
N GLY A 214 0.43 -10.73 -13.48
CA GLY A 214 -0.46 -9.63 -13.89
C GLY A 214 -0.36 -8.40 -12.99
N CYS A 215 0.57 -8.36 -12.03
CA CYS A 215 0.81 -7.21 -11.17
C CYS A 215 1.49 -6.10 -11.98
N ARG A 216 1.01 -4.85 -11.84
CA ARG A 216 1.68 -3.67 -12.40
C ARG A 216 3.07 -3.49 -11.78
N LEU A 217 4.06 -3.20 -12.62
CA LEU A 217 5.43 -2.88 -12.21
C LEU A 217 5.61 -1.36 -12.25
N GLU A 218 5.11 -0.70 -11.21
CA GLU A 218 5.21 0.75 -11.01
C GLU A 218 6.42 1.07 -10.12
N TYR A 219 7.26 2.01 -10.53
CA TYR A 219 8.46 2.39 -9.81
C TYR A 219 8.49 3.88 -9.52
N GLY A 220 9.19 4.24 -8.46
CA GLY A 220 9.40 5.63 -8.06
C GLY A 220 10.78 5.90 -7.49
N GLY A 221 11.02 7.17 -7.21
CA GLY A 221 12.15 7.68 -6.45
C GLY A 221 11.63 8.60 -5.36
N GLN A 222 12.11 8.43 -4.13
CA GLN A 222 11.74 9.26 -2.99
C GLN A 222 12.96 9.60 -2.15
N VAL A 223 12.96 10.81 -1.61
CA VAL A 223 13.85 11.21 -0.53
C VAL A 223 13.07 11.68 0.70
N THR A 224 13.65 11.46 1.87
CA THR A 224 13.15 11.94 3.16
C THR A 224 14.21 12.81 3.82
N TYR A 225 13.81 13.95 4.37
CA TYR A 225 14.69 14.81 5.15
C TYR A 225 14.92 14.19 6.54
N LYS A 226 16.17 13.84 6.87
CA LYS A 226 16.52 13.15 8.13
C LYS A 226 16.57 14.05 9.37
N PRO A 227 17.10 15.29 9.30
CA PRO A 227 17.40 16.04 10.52
C PRO A 227 16.20 16.47 11.36
N GLY A 228 14.98 16.47 10.83
CA GLY A 228 13.84 17.03 11.54
C GLY A 228 12.51 16.44 11.13
N GLU A 229 11.67 16.30 12.14
CA GLU A 229 10.22 16.23 12.00
C GLU A 229 9.65 17.60 12.32
N PHE A 230 8.54 17.95 11.68
CA PHE A 230 7.91 19.25 11.82
C PHE A 230 6.52 19.09 12.41
N SER A 231 6.13 20.00 13.28
CA SER A 231 4.83 20.03 13.97
C SER A 231 4.06 21.31 13.59
N PRO A 232 2.72 21.29 13.61
CA PRO A 232 1.95 22.52 13.44
C PRO A 232 2.11 23.50 14.60
N ASP A 233 2.64 23.06 15.76
CA ASP A 233 2.82 23.92 16.93
C ASP A 233 3.85 25.03 16.71
N ASP A 234 4.80 24.82 15.79
CA ASP A 234 5.88 25.76 15.48
C ASP A 234 5.58 26.62 14.25
N GLU A 235 4.45 26.36 13.57
CA GLU A 235 3.98 27.05 12.36
C GLU A 235 5.07 27.21 11.28
N TYR A 236 5.17 26.23 10.39
CA TYR A 236 6.19 26.23 9.33
C TYR A 236 5.61 26.58 7.97
N THR A 237 6.41 27.24 7.12
CA THR A 237 6.17 27.34 5.68
C THR A 237 7.16 26.45 4.94
N PHE A 238 6.63 25.52 4.16
CA PHE A 238 7.40 24.61 3.33
C PHE A 238 7.32 25.07 1.89
N SER A 239 8.44 25.11 1.19
CA SER A 239 8.50 25.49 -0.22
C SER A 239 9.43 24.57 -0.99
N ALA A 240 8.99 24.15 -2.18
CA ALA A 240 9.83 23.47 -3.17
C ALA A 240 9.76 24.23 -4.50
N ILE A 241 10.93 24.48 -5.08
CA ILE A 241 11.06 24.95 -6.45
C ILE A 241 11.26 23.71 -7.32
N MET A 242 10.18 23.25 -7.92
CA MET A 242 10.14 21.99 -8.66
C MET A 242 9.62 22.18 -10.08
N LYS A 243 10.08 21.29 -10.96
CA LYS A 243 9.59 21.08 -12.30
C LYS A 243 8.97 19.67 -12.34
N PRO A 244 7.65 19.56 -12.12
CA PRO A 244 6.90 18.32 -12.29
C PRO A 244 7.13 17.67 -13.65
N THR A 245 6.82 16.39 -13.73
CA THR A 245 6.84 15.67 -15.00
C THR A 245 5.62 16.02 -15.88
N SER A 246 5.81 15.96 -17.19
CA SER A 246 4.72 16.00 -18.19
C SER A 246 4.29 14.60 -18.64
N GLN A 247 4.90 13.54 -18.08
CA GLN A 247 4.56 12.16 -18.40
C GLN A 247 3.23 11.78 -17.74
N GLU A 248 2.25 11.39 -18.55
CA GLU A 248 1.01 10.79 -18.07
C GLU A 248 1.30 9.57 -17.20
N GLY A 249 0.56 9.42 -16.10
CA GLY A 249 0.74 8.27 -15.20
C GLY A 249 1.81 8.43 -14.15
N VAL A 250 2.46 9.59 -14.07
CA VAL A 250 3.46 9.89 -13.04
C VAL A 250 2.99 11.04 -12.17
N VAL A 251 3.11 10.83 -10.86
CA VAL A 251 2.84 11.84 -9.82
C VAL A 251 4.16 12.45 -9.37
N SER A 252 4.23 13.78 -9.36
CA SER A 252 5.31 14.55 -8.73
C SER A 252 4.81 15.10 -7.40
N ALA A 253 5.36 14.67 -6.25
CA ALA A 253 4.86 15.08 -4.94
C ALA A 253 5.89 15.78 -4.06
N PHE A 254 5.39 16.73 -3.27
CA PHE A 254 6.07 17.44 -2.20
C PHE A 254 5.16 17.45 -0.97
N PHE A 255 5.58 16.81 0.12
CA PHE A 255 4.65 16.46 1.18
C PHE A 255 5.31 16.21 2.54
N ILE A 256 4.51 16.25 3.60
CA ILE A 256 4.88 15.87 4.97
C ILE A 256 4.05 14.66 5.33
N HIS A 257 4.66 13.60 5.85
CA HIS A 257 3.92 12.35 6.14
C HIS A 257 4.49 11.60 7.36
N PHE A 258 3.63 11.44 8.36
CA PHE A 258 3.83 10.55 9.50
C PHE A 258 2.93 9.32 9.36
N ILE A 259 3.53 8.15 9.55
CA ILE A 259 2.85 6.86 9.58
C ILE A 259 3.39 6.04 10.75
N ASP A 260 2.52 5.61 11.67
CA ASP A 260 2.92 4.72 12.76
C ASP A 260 3.16 3.30 12.23
N GLY A 261 4.09 2.58 12.85
CA GLY A 261 4.65 1.31 12.38
C GLY A 261 3.68 0.13 12.32
N ASP A 262 2.43 0.29 12.76
CA ASP A 262 1.38 -0.71 12.53
C ASP A 262 0.06 -0.06 12.08
N THR A 263 0.02 0.34 10.81
CA THR A 263 -1.23 0.78 10.16
C THR A 263 -2.27 -0.34 10.03
N SER A 264 -1.88 -1.59 10.23
CA SER A 264 -2.78 -2.73 10.20
C SER A 264 -3.42 -3.04 11.56
N ASP A 265 -2.92 -2.44 12.66
CA ASP A 265 -3.49 -2.64 13.99
C ASP A 265 -4.80 -1.85 14.14
N PRO A 266 -5.96 -2.53 14.25
CA PRO A 266 -7.25 -1.89 14.53
C PRO A 266 -7.30 -1.17 15.89
N GLY A 267 -6.35 -1.43 16.79
CA GLY A 267 -6.21 -0.77 18.09
C GLY A 267 -5.48 0.58 18.04
N VAL A 268 -4.83 0.91 16.92
CA VAL A 268 -4.01 2.13 16.79
C VAL A 268 -4.75 3.16 15.92
N CYS A 269 -5.22 4.22 16.57
CA CYS A 269 -5.88 5.36 15.94
C CYS A 269 -4.87 6.43 15.52
N GLN A 270 -5.24 7.32 14.59
CA GLN A 270 -4.46 8.53 14.26
C GLN A 270 -3.02 8.23 13.81
N ASN A 271 -2.79 7.05 13.25
CA ASN A 271 -1.47 6.60 12.81
C ASN A 271 -1.10 7.03 11.40
N ASN A 272 -1.85 7.93 10.77
CA ASN A 272 -1.46 8.53 9.49
C ASN A 272 -1.87 10.01 9.47
N HIS A 273 -0.91 10.86 9.15
CA HIS A 273 -0.97 12.32 9.10
C HIS A 273 -0.17 12.79 7.90
N GLU A 274 -0.83 13.47 6.96
CA GLU A 274 -0.20 13.80 5.69
C GLU A 274 -0.72 15.12 5.11
N ILE A 275 0.18 15.89 4.50
CA ILE A 275 -0.10 17.13 3.76
C ILE A 275 0.64 17.03 2.44
N ASP A 276 -0.07 17.11 1.32
CA ASP A 276 0.53 16.95 -0.01
C ASP A 276 0.25 18.11 -0.94
N ILE A 277 1.25 18.36 -1.79
CA ILE A 277 1.08 18.98 -3.10
C ILE A 277 1.50 17.94 -4.13
N GLU A 278 0.55 17.50 -4.96
CA GLU A 278 0.77 16.44 -5.96
C GLU A 278 0.42 16.95 -7.35
N VAL A 279 1.40 16.98 -8.25
CA VAL A 279 1.23 17.38 -9.64
C VAL A 279 1.24 16.16 -10.53
N ILE A 280 0.19 15.98 -11.33
CA ILE A 280 0.00 14.81 -12.18
C ILE A 280 -0.56 15.23 -13.54
N LYS A 281 -0.01 14.64 -14.59
CA LYS A 281 -0.59 14.66 -15.92
C LYS A 281 -1.59 13.51 -16.03
N MET A 282 -2.86 13.85 -16.13
CA MET A 282 -3.97 12.90 -16.21
C MET A 282 -4.12 12.33 -17.63
N ALA A 283 -4.77 11.18 -17.76
CA ALA A 283 -5.04 10.54 -19.06
C ALA A 283 -5.94 11.36 -20.01
N ASP A 284 -6.64 12.37 -19.50
CA ASP A 284 -7.40 13.34 -20.32
C ASP A 284 -6.52 14.47 -20.87
N GLY A 285 -5.22 14.46 -20.56
CA GLY A 285 -4.25 15.45 -20.99
C GLY A 285 -4.22 16.70 -20.12
N GLU A 286 -5.00 16.81 -19.03
CA GLU A 286 -4.88 17.93 -18.10
C GLU A 286 -3.70 17.71 -17.13
N LEU A 287 -2.90 18.76 -16.93
CA LEU A 287 -1.96 18.84 -15.81
C LEU A 287 -2.71 19.37 -14.59
N ARG A 288 -2.76 18.61 -13.50
CA ARG A 288 -3.48 18.99 -12.28
C ARG A 288 -2.52 19.06 -11.10
N ALA A 289 -2.67 20.09 -10.28
CA ALA A 289 -2.09 20.14 -8.94
C ALA A 289 -3.20 19.88 -7.92
N TYR A 290 -3.04 18.80 -7.16
CA TYR A 290 -3.88 18.44 -6.03
C TYR A 290 -3.23 18.95 -4.74
N PHE A 291 -4.08 19.44 -3.85
CA PHE A 291 -3.75 19.86 -2.50
C PHE A 291 -4.57 18.98 -1.58
N THR A 292 -3.91 18.19 -0.76
CA THR A 292 -4.55 17.17 0.05
C THR A 292 -4.06 17.25 1.48
N THR A 293 -4.98 17.07 2.42
CA THR A 293 -4.63 16.87 3.82
C THR A 293 -5.36 15.64 4.33
N TRP A 294 -4.63 14.78 5.02
CA TRP A 294 -5.12 13.49 5.47
C TRP A 294 -4.89 13.31 6.96
N THR A 295 -5.93 12.79 7.62
CA THR A 295 -5.75 12.12 8.90
C THR A 295 -6.51 10.81 8.85
N ARG A 296 -5.93 9.74 9.39
CA ARG A 296 -6.73 8.52 9.59
C ARG A 296 -7.71 8.75 10.73
N ALA A 297 -9.01 8.60 10.44
CA ALA A 297 -10.06 8.90 11.38
C ALA A 297 -10.10 7.93 12.57
N VAL A 298 -10.35 8.47 13.77
CA VAL A 298 -10.61 7.73 15.04
C VAL A 298 -11.97 7.02 15.04
N LYS A 299 -12.84 7.34 14.07
CA LYS A 299 -14.20 6.82 13.99
C LYS A 299 -14.48 6.42 12.57
N VAL A 300 -14.69 5.12 12.38
CA VAL A 300 -15.41 4.61 11.22
C VAL A 300 -16.71 5.42 11.09
N TRP A 301 -16.94 6.01 9.92
CA TRP A 301 -18.23 6.59 9.59
C TRP A 301 -19.31 5.50 9.71
N GLY A 302 -20.23 5.63 10.68
CA GLY A 302 -21.33 4.69 10.89
C GLY A 302 -21.51 4.12 12.30
N GLY A 303 -20.80 4.61 13.32
CA GLY A 303 -21.12 4.31 14.73
C GLY A 303 -20.53 3.01 15.28
N ALA A 304 -19.53 2.42 14.62
CA ALA A 304 -18.71 1.40 15.25
C ALA A 304 -17.90 2.03 16.41
N SER A 305 -17.89 1.36 17.56
CA SER A 305 -17.06 1.75 18.70
C SER A 305 -15.64 1.22 18.50
N GLY A 306 -14.69 2.10 18.18
CA GLY A 306 -13.27 1.77 18.07
C GLY A 306 -12.64 2.22 16.74
N CYS A 307 -11.32 2.02 16.63
CA CYS A 307 -10.53 2.27 15.41
C CYS A 307 -10.41 1.01 14.55
N GLU A 308 -11.37 0.09 14.70
CA GLU A 308 -11.35 -1.20 14.04
C GLU A 308 -11.29 -1.03 12.52
N TRP A 309 -10.19 -1.54 11.95
CA TRP A 309 -9.96 -1.61 10.52
C TRP A 309 -11.13 -2.33 9.84
N ILE A 310 -11.82 -1.65 8.92
CA ILE A 310 -12.82 -2.25 8.05
C ILE A 310 -12.15 -2.57 6.71
N PRO A 311 -11.88 -3.85 6.39
CA PRO A 311 -11.20 -4.26 5.15
C PRO A 311 -11.84 -3.72 3.87
N GLU A 312 -13.15 -3.47 3.92
CA GLU A 312 -14.00 -3.04 2.81
C GLU A 312 -14.00 -1.52 2.63
N LYS A 313 -13.43 -0.76 3.58
CA LYS A 313 -13.34 0.71 3.57
C LYS A 313 -11.88 1.15 3.70
N TRP A 314 -11.10 0.75 2.71
CA TRP A 314 -9.72 1.16 2.50
C TRP A 314 -9.50 2.68 2.68
N ASP A 315 -10.51 3.50 2.39
CA ASP A 315 -10.49 4.97 2.51
C ASP A 315 -11.32 5.51 3.69
N ASP A 316 -11.23 4.91 4.89
CA ASP A 316 -11.75 5.52 6.13
C ASP A 316 -10.86 6.71 6.61
N ARG A 317 -10.25 7.44 5.67
CA ARG A 317 -9.47 8.65 5.93
C ARG A 317 -10.42 9.84 6.03
N GLN A 318 -10.16 10.72 6.99
CA GLN A 318 -10.62 12.09 6.85
C GLN A 318 -9.67 12.77 5.88
N GLN A 319 -10.26 13.37 4.84
CA GLN A 319 -9.52 14.07 3.81
C GLN A 319 -10.19 15.40 3.50
N GLU A 320 -9.38 16.41 3.26
CA GLU A 320 -9.79 17.61 2.55
C GLU A 320 -8.95 17.68 1.28
N VAL A 321 -9.62 17.81 0.13
CA VAL A 321 -8.98 17.73 -1.18
C VAL A 321 -9.47 18.86 -2.05
N ASN A 322 -8.53 19.54 -2.68
CA ASN A 322 -8.79 20.52 -3.71
C ASN A 322 -7.81 20.32 -4.86
N TYR A 323 -8.17 20.80 -6.04
CA TYR A 323 -7.24 20.80 -7.17
C TYR A 323 -7.46 21.98 -8.09
N ILE A 324 -6.41 22.30 -8.84
CA ILE A 324 -6.45 23.26 -9.96
C ILE A 324 -5.91 22.60 -11.23
N VAL A 325 -6.35 23.10 -12.38
CA VAL A 325 -5.77 22.75 -13.68
C VAL A 325 -4.66 23.74 -13.99
N LEU A 326 -3.47 23.23 -14.27
CA LEU A 326 -2.27 23.99 -14.59
C LEU A 326 -2.07 24.07 -16.11
N ASP A 327 -1.42 25.15 -16.56
CA ASP A 327 -0.87 25.22 -17.91
C ASP A 327 0.37 24.31 -18.02
N GLU A 328 0.60 23.74 -19.20
CA GLU A 328 1.75 22.85 -19.46
C GLU A 328 3.12 23.48 -19.15
N ARG A 329 3.23 24.82 -19.08
CA ARG A 329 4.45 25.49 -18.63
C ARG A 329 4.92 24.99 -17.26
N TYR A 330 3.98 24.63 -16.38
CA TYR A 330 4.28 24.18 -15.02
C TYR A 330 5.02 22.83 -15.00
N ALA A 331 4.99 22.05 -16.10
CA ALA A 331 5.80 20.85 -16.28
C ALA A 331 7.07 21.07 -17.14
N ARG A 332 7.24 22.27 -17.70
CA ARG A 332 8.42 22.64 -18.53
C ARG A 332 9.40 23.57 -17.82
N GLU A 333 8.93 24.30 -16.82
CA GLU A 333 9.67 25.31 -16.08
C GLU A 333 9.67 24.97 -14.58
N PHE A 334 10.63 25.53 -13.85
CA PHE A 334 10.61 25.47 -12.39
C PHE A 334 9.59 26.48 -11.85
N HIS A 335 8.78 26.05 -10.90
CA HIS A 335 7.81 26.89 -10.20
C HIS A 335 7.90 26.64 -8.70
N ARG A 336 7.49 27.62 -7.89
CA ARG A 336 7.44 27.47 -6.43
C ARG A 336 6.09 26.91 -6.01
N TYR A 337 6.12 25.81 -5.28
CA TYR A 337 4.97 25.19 -4.64
C TYR A 337 5.18 25.25 -3.13
N SER A 338 4.21 25.77 -2.40
CA SER A 338 4.36 25.97 -0.96
C SER A 338 3.09 25.65 -0.20
N PHE A 339 3.25 25.24 1.05
CA PHE A 339 2.17 25.23 2.02
C PHE A 339 2.64 25.79 3.36
N LYS A 340 1.75 26.50 4.04
CA LYS A 340 1.93 26.95 5.42
C LYS A 340 1.10 26.05 6.33
N TRP A 341 1.75 25.37 7.26
CA TRP A 341 1.10 24.48 8.22
C TRP A 341 0.97 25.16 9.56
N MET A 342 -0.28 25.45 9.95
CA MET A 342 -0.62 26.06 11.23
C MET A 342 -1.49 25.10 12.04
N ARG A 343 -1.68 25.39 13.33
CA ARG A 343 -2.47 24.54 14.23
C ARG A 343 -3.94 24.42 13.82
N ASP A 344 -4.51 25.45 13.21
CA ASP A 344 -5.94 25.52 12.89
C ASP A 344 -6.25 25.46 11.38
N ARG A 345 -5.24 25.61 10.52
CA ARG A 345 -5.42 25.58 9.07
C ARG A 345 -4.13 25.28 8.32
N ILE A 346 -4.28 24.89 7.07
CA ILE A 346 -3.18 24.78 6.10
C ILE A 346 -3.52 25.67 4.92
N GLU A 347 -2.55 26.46 4.45
CA GLU A 347 -2.71 27.34 3.29
C GLU A 347 -1.76 26.92 2.18
N PHE A 348 -2.27 26.77 0.95
CA PHE A 348 -1.50 26.33 -0.20
C PHE A 348 -1.24 27.47 -1.18
N TYR A 349 -0.05 27.46 -1.78
CA TYR A 349 0.43 28.51 -2.65
C TYR A 349 1.16 27.93 -3.87
N ILE A 350 1.01 28.59 -5.01
CA ILE A 350 1.87 28.39 -6.19
C ILE A 350 2.36 29.76 -6.65
N ASP A 351 3.67 29.92 -6.84
CA ASP A 351 4.31 31.18 -7.21
C ASP A 351 3.83 32.38 -6.36
N ASP A 352 3.79 32.19 -5.04
CA ASP A 352 3.33 33.14 -3.99
C ASP A 352 1.87 33.53 -4.05
N ARG A 353 1.10 32.87 -4.92
CA ARG A 353 -0.33 33.09 -4.97
C ARG A 353 -1.03 32.06 -4.13
N PHE A 354 -1.80 32.55 -3.16
CA PHE A 354 -2.75 31.75 -2.40
C PHE A 354 -3.69 31.02 -3.36
N ILE A 355 -3.86 29.72 -3.14
CA ILE A 355 -4.73 28.85 -3.92
C ILE A 355 -5.98 28.50 -3.10
N VAL A 356 -5.76 27.86 -1.94
CA VAL A 356 -6.83 27.32 -1.10
C VAL A 356 -6.32 27.20 0.34
N SER A 357 -7.25 27.16 1.30
CA SER A 357 -6.97 26.81 2.69
C SER A 357 -7.81 25.61 3.08
N HIS A 358 -7.20 24.66 3.77
CA HIS A 358 -7.88 23.56 4.44
C HIS A 358 -8.01 23.90 5.92
N GLU A 359 -9.22 23.76 6.47
CA GLU A 359 -9.55 24.11 7.85
C GLU A 359 -10.25 22.96 8.59
N THR A 360 -10.61 21.87 7.87
CA THR A 360 -11.40 20.77 8.42
C THR A 360 -10.53 19.60 8.85
N VAL A 361 -9.53 19.25 8.04
CA VAL A 361 -8.65 18.10 8.27
C VAL A 361 -7.21 18.58 8.41
N ILE A 362 -6.79 18.83 9.65
CA ILE A 362 -5.46 19.35 9.98
C ILE A 362 -4.63 18.26 10.67
N PRO A 363 -3.56 17.75 10.02
CA PRO A 363 -2.58 16.88 10.66
C PRO A 363 -1.96 17.54 11.89
N PHE A 364 -1.74 16.75 12.94
CA PHE A 364 -1.24 17.24 14.23
C PHE A 364 -0.04 16.44 14.77
N HIS A 365 0.37 15.36 14.11
CA HIS A 365 1.60 14.66 14.48
C HIS A 365 2.80 15.25 13.76
N SER A 366 3.93 15.28 14.49
CA SER A 366 5.21 15.63 13.91
C SER A 366 5.55 14.65 12.79
N ALA A 367 6.04 15.18 11.67
CA ALA A 367 6.28 14.38 10.48
C ALA A 367 7.49 14.92 9.68
N PRO A 368 8.30 14.04 9.07
CA PRO A 368 9.42 14.46 8.23
C PRO A 368 8.94 14.94 6.85
N LEU A 369 9.74 15.84 6.25
CA LEU A 369 9.54 16.27 4.88
C LEU A 369 9.96 15.18 3.89
N ARG A 370 9.14 14.96 2.86
CA ARG A 370 9.36 13.98 1.80
C ARG A 370 9.14 14.61 0.42
N ILE A 371 9.87 14.08 -0.55
CA ILE A 371 9.74 14.44 -1.96
C ILE A 371 9.79 13.16 -2.76
N ASN A 372 8.82 12.93 -3.63
CA ASN A 372 8.81 11.74 -4.47
C ASN A 372 8.38 12.02 -5.90
N THR A 373 8.66 11.03 -6.75
CA THR A 373 7.97 10.84 -8.02
C THR A 373 7.68 9.36 -8.16
N TRP A 374 6.49 9.00 -8.61
CA TRP A 374 6.10 7.60 -8.72
C TRP A 374 5.07 7.38 -9.81
N ALA A 375 5.12 6.20 -10.44
CA ALA A 375 4.12 5.80 -11.41
C ALA A 375 2.84 5.36 -10.71
N ASN A 376 1.69 5.87 -11.14
CA ASN A 376 0.38 5.45 -10.69
C ASN A 376 -0.61 5.50 -11.85
N LEU A 377 -0.81 4.35 -12.50
CA LEU A 377 -1.75 4.27 -13.63
C LEU A 377 -3.20 4.44 -13.15
N GLY A 378 -3.52 3.93 -11.94
CA GLY A 378 -4.89 3.94 -11.41
C GLY A 378 -5.40 5.34 -11.19
N TRP A 379 -4.66 6.15 -10.44
CA TRP A 379 -5.05 7.52 -10.14
C TRP A 379 -5.00 8.43 -11.36
N ALA A 380 -4.00 8.26 -12.23
CA ALA A 380 -3.93 9.01 -13.49
C ALA A 380 -5.04 8.69 -14.49
N GLY A 381 -5.83 7.63 -14.25
CA GLY A 381 -6.89 7.19 -15.14
C GLY A 381 -6.36 6.47 -16.39
N LEU A 382 -5.15 5.92 -16.33
CA LEU A 382 -4.55 5.20 -17.44
C LEU A 382 -4.99 3.73 -17.46
N PRO A 383 -5.22 3.17 -18.66
CA PRO A 383 -5.60 1.77 -18.81
C PRO A 383 -4.44 0.83 -18.49
N ASP A 384 -4.77 -0.42 -18.20
CA ASP A 384 -3.79 -1.48 -17.90
C ASP A 384 -2.88 -1.83 -19.09
N GLU A 385 -3.32 -1.52 -20.31
CA GLU A 385 -2.61 -1.76 -21.56
C GLU A 385 -1.65 -0.62 -21.93
N THR A 386 -1.46 0.36 -21.05
CA THR A 386 -0.54 1.48 -21.25
C THR A 386 0.87 0.96 -21.57
N PRO A 387 1.55 1.47 -22.63
CA PRO A 387 2.94 1.11 -22.88
C PRO A 387 3.87 1.51 -21.73
N SER A 388 5.02 0.85 -21.61
CA SER A 388 6.03 1.25 -20.65
C SER A 388 6.46 2.71 -20.84
N PHE A 389 6.66 3.41 -19.74
CA PHE A 389 7.05 4.82 -19.75
C PHE A 389 8.03 5.16 -18.64
N ILE A 390 8.67 6.31 -18.78
CA ILE A 390 9.54 6.90 -17.76
C ILE A 390 9.19 8.38 -17.62
N GLY A 391 9.04 8.84 -16.39
CA GLY A 391 8.88 10.25 -16.03
C GLY A 391 9.97 10.68 -15.07
N SER A 392 10.14 11.99 -14.95
CA SER A 392 11.09 12.58 -14.01
C SER A 392 10.59 13.89 -13.44
N THR A 393 10.78 14.05 -12.12
CA THR A 393 10.60 15.31 -11.40
C THR A 393 11.99 15.87 -11.10
N GLU A 394 12.17 17.18 -11.31
CA GLU A 394 13.36 17.90 -10.88
C GLU A 394 13.00 18.86 -9.74
N VAL A 395 13.81 18.90 -8.68
CA VAL A 395 13.68 19.87 -7.59
C VAL A 395 14.98 20.65 -7.46
N LYS A 396 14.88 21.94 -7.72
CA LYS A 396 16.03 22.85 -7.70
C LYS A 396 16.35 23.32 -6.29
N LYS A 397 15.33 23.57 -5.46
CA LYS A 397 15.51 24.14 -4.13
C LYS A 397 14.38 23.74 -3.20
N VAL A 398 14.69 23.57 -1.92
CA VAL A 398 13.73 23.34 -0.84
C VAL A 398 14.03 24.31 0.29
N CYS A 399 13.01 25.00 0.76
CA CYS A 399 13.11 25.91 1.89
C CYS A 399 12.06 25.59 2.95
N ILE A 400 12.46 25.71 4.21
CA ILE A 400 11.55 25.65 5.35
C ILE A 400 11.82 26.89 6.19
N SER A 401 10.78 27.69 6.40
CA SER A 401 10.84 28.80 7.33
C SER A 401 9.96 28.55 8.54
N SER A 402 10.47 28.89 9.73
CA SER A 402 9.65 29.03 10.91
C SER A 402 8.92 30.38 10.84
N SER A 403 7.68 30.41 11.32
CA SER A 403 6.95 31.66 11.54
C SER A 403 7.59 32.57 12.60
N GLN A 404 8.60 32.08 13.35
CA GLN A 404 9.20 32.78 14.49
C GLN A 404 10.23 33.86 14.11
N THR A 405 10.49 34.10 12.82
CA THR A 405 11.47 35.10 12.39
C THR A 405 10.94 35.98 11.26
N ILE A 406 10.08 36.95 11.60
CA ILE A 406 10.09 38.29 10.98
C ILE A 406 9.80 39.31 12.09
N ASP A 407 10.65 40.33 12.18
CA ASP A 407 10.77 41.41 13.19
C ASP A 407 9.47 42.06 13.70
#